data_AF-A0A9P5N1R8-F1
#
_entry.id   AF-A0A9P5N1R8-F1
#
_cell.length_a   1.000
_cell.length_b   1.000
_cell.length_c   1.000
_cell.angle_alpha   90.00
_cell.angle_beta   90.00
_cell.angle_gamma   90.00
#
_symmetry.space_group_name_H-M   'P 1'
#
loop_
_entity.id
_entity.type
_entity.pdbx_description
1 polymer ?
#
loop_
_entity_poly.entity_id
_entity_poly.type
_entity_poly.pdbx_seq_one_letter_code
_entity_poly.pdbx_strand_id
1 'polypeptide(L)'
;MSRAFRLVCARRALDSHSLIYTPYRISARRLHTHTEAVPSTFRHSTDGGRRITTPSSGHVSESLAQHLNKTFPPLEFPPALAQRLLTHLSHRDSLTGHNSRFSFLGRRTLEAYMMLFLQGLPAAAEHDHSRIAARVLNTHGLGEHVAPHWRLQDVMRWVPPRAGEAGLDGRAAGLHKVAGTMVEAVVGGVLHQFGGRIAHRLFHLRVLPHLLHPGSPIGLPDVLHSDALKAAEHYGGSKGSLVRNS
;
A
#
# COMPACT_ATOMS: atom_id res chain seq x y z
N MET A 1 -16.40 26.71 59.32
CA MET A 1 -16.91 27.35 58.09
C MET A 1 -16.77 26.37 56.94
N SER A 2 -17.85 25.66 56.64
CA SER A 2 -17.91 24.54 55.70
C SER A 2 -18.78 24.94 54.51
N ARG A 3 -18.27 24.86 53.28
CA ARG A 3 -19.05 25.13 52.05
C ARG A 3 -19.14 23.87 51.21
N ALA A 4 -20.33 23.29 51.24
CA ALA A 4 -20.78 22.21 50.39
C ALA A 4 -20.93 22.71 48.94
N PHE A 5 -20.29 22.03 47.99
CA PHE A 5 -20.60 22.14 46.56
C PHE A 5 -21.73 21.16 46.24
N ARG A 6 -22.92 21.70 45.94
CA ARG A 6 -24.05 20.93 45.42
C ARG A 6 -23.91 20.73 43.91
N LEU A 7 -23.96 19.46 43.50
CA LEU A 7 -24.28 19.01 42.16
C LEU A 7 -25.62 19.62 41.70
N VAL A 8 -25.67 20.18 40.50
CA VAL A 8 -26.91 20.47 39.79
C VAL A 8 -27.02 19.52 38.61
N CYS A 9 -27.89 18.52 38.75
CA CYS A 9 -28.41 17.70 37.67
C CYS A 9 -29.34 18.53 36.79
N ALA A 10 -29.02 18.66 35.50
CA ALA A 10 -29.98 19.11 34.49
C ALA A 10 -30.34 17.92 33.58
N ARG A 11 -31.54 17.37 33.80
CA ARG A 11 -32.23 16.47 32.86
C ARG A 11 -32.76 17.29 31.70
N ARG A 12 -32.44 16.91 30.46
CA ARG A 12 -33.26 17.21 29.29
C ARG A 12 -33.55 15.91 28.55
N ALA A 13 -34.83 15.65 28.39
CA ALA A 13 -35.39 14.48 27.74
C ALA A 13 -35.68 14.80 26.26
N LEU A 14 -35.41 13.77 25.44
CA LEU A 14 -36.05 13.41 24.16
C LEU A 14 -36.00 14.43 23.01
N ASP A 15 -35.29 14.03 21.96
CA ASP A 15 -35.93 13.90 20.64
C ASP A 15 -35.33 12.69 19.90
N SER A 16 -36.19 11.70 19.73
CA SER A 16 -35.95 10.44 19.04
C SER A 16 -36.24 10.61 17.56
N HIS A 17 -35.19 10.88 16.77
CA HIS A 17 -35.23 10.70 15.33
C HIS A 17 -34.69 9.30 14.98
N SER A 18 -35.63 8.44 14.63
CA SER A 18 -35.46 7.14 13.99
C SER A 18 -34.71 7.28 12.65
N LEU A 19 -33.39 7.11 12.69
CA LEU A 19 -32.62 6.84 11.48
C LEU A 19 -32.71 5.34 11.16
N ILE A 20 -33.39 5.07 10.06
CA ILE A 20 -33.57 3.78 9.43
C ILE A 20 -32.19 3.18 9.14
N TYR A 21 -31.84 2.16 9.91
CA TYR A 21 -30.69 1.28 9.67
C TYR A 21 -30.99 0.45 8.42
N THR A 22 -30.40 0.80 7.29
CA THR A 22 -30.37 -0.06 6.10
C THR A 22 -29.17 -1.01 6.22
N PRO A 23 -29.37 -2.33 6.43
CA PRO A 23 -28.27 -3.27 6.43
C PRO A 23 -27.68 -3.35 5.02
N TYR A 24 -26.37 -3.15 4.92
CA TYR A 24 -25.58 -3.49 3.73
C TYR A 24 -25.86 -4.94 3.35
N ARG A 25 -26.52 -5.13 2.21
CA ARG A 25 -26.85 -6.43 1.64
C ARG A 25 -25.55 -7.08 1.15
N ILE A 26 -24.98 -7.95 1.97
CA ILE A 26 -23.90 -8.86 1.56
C ILE A 26 -24.47 -9.73 0.44
N SER A 27 -24.01 -9.47 -0.79
CA SER A 27 -24.35 -10.30 -1.94
C SER A 27 -23.56 -11.61 -1.82
N ALA A 28 -24.21 -12.62 -1.24
CA ALA A 28 -23.74 -13.99 -1.27
C ALA A 28 -23.75 -14.47 -2.73
N ARG A 29 -22.58 -14.42 -3.39
CA ARG A 29 -22.39 -15.12 -4.67
C ARG A 29 -22.44 -16.62 -4.42
N ARG A 30 -23.62 -17.15 -4.76
CA ARG A 30 -23.97 -18.54 -4.97
C ARG A 30 -22.84 -19.27 -5.72
N LEU A 31 -22.28 -20.31 -5.09
CA LEU A 31 -21.51 -21.33 -5.81
C LEU A 31 -22.44 -21.98 -6.85
N HIS A 32 -22.03 -21.93 -8.12
CA HIS A 32 -22.52 -22.85 -9.14
C HIS A 32 -21.36 -23.76 -9.51
N THR A 33 -21.45 -24.99 -9.03
CA THR A 33 -20.75 -26.15 -9.59
C THR A 33 -21.31 -26.39 -10.98
N HIS A 34 -20.57 -26.00 -12.02
CA HIS A 34 -20.78 -26.50 -13.37
C HIS A 34 -19.58 -27.36 -13.74
N THR A 35 -19.82 -28.66 -13.67
CA THR A 35 -18.98 -29.71 -14.24
C THR A 35 -19.33 -29.78 -15.73
N GLU A 36 -18.51 -29.19 -16.59
CA GLU A 36 -18.57 -29.49 -18.02
C GLU A 36 -17.15 -29.73 -18.54
N ALA A 37 -16.92 -30.97 -18.93
CA ALA A 37 -15.73 -31.44 -19.61
C ALA A 37 -15.68 -30.85 -21.02
N VAL A 38 -14.57 -30.24 -21.40
CA VAL A 38 -14.30 -29.80 -22.77
C VAL A 38 -13.16 -30.66 -23.34
N PRO A 39 -13.28 -31.18 -24.58
CA PRO A 39 -12.35 -32.17 -25.13
C PRO A 39 -10.98 -31.57 -25.46
N SER A 40 -9.94 -32.32 -25.10
CA SER A 40 -8.56 -32.16 -25.54
C SER A 40 -8.47 -32.29 -27.07
N THR A 41 -8.08 -31.22 -27.75
CA THR A 41 -7.53 -31.28 -29.11
C THR A 41 -6.10 -30.76 -29.07
N PHE A 42 -5.20 -31.68 -28.74
CA PHE A 42 -3.76 -31.51 -28.80
C PHE A 42 -3.33 -31.46 -30.28
N ARG A 43 -3.03 -30.26 -30.80
CA ARG A 43 -2.33 -30.12 -32.08
C ARG A 43 -0.84 -29.96 -31.80
N HIS A 44 -0.08 -31.00 -32.10
CA HIS A 44 1.36 -30.91 -32.28
C HIS A 44 1.65 -30.03 -33.50
N SER A 45 2.15 -28.82 -33.26
CA SER A 45 2.84 -28.04 -34.28
C SER A 45 4.33 -28.09 -33.94
N THR A 46 5.05 -28.91 -34.70
CA THR A 46 6.51 -28.88 -34.77
C THR A 46 6.90 -27.76 -35.72
N ASP A 47 7.26 -26.60 -35.18
CA ASP A 47 7.96 -25.57 -35.95
C ASP A 47 9.25 -25.18 -35.23
N GLY A 48 10.29 -25.08 -36.04
CA GLY A 48 11.68 -25.05 -35.63
C GLY A 48 12.12 -23.71 -35.07
N GLY A 49 12.99 -23.80 -34.05
CA GLY A 49 14.23 -23.04 -34.07
C GLY A 49 14.14 -21.51 -33.93
N ARG A 50 13.70 -21.05 -32.76
CA ARG A 50 14.37 -19.90 -32.12
C ARG A 50 14.41 -20.12 -30.62
N ARG A 51 15.53 -20.66 -30.13
CA ARG A 51 15.81 -20.82 -28.70
C ARG A 51 16.02 -19.40 -28.13
N ILE A 52 14.92 -18.72 -27.82
CA ILE A 52 14.95 -17.55 -26.95
C ILE A 52 15.41 -18.11 -25.61
N THR A 53 16.68 -17.88 -25.27
CA THR A 53 17.20 -18.09 -23.93
C THR A 53 16.40 -17.18 -23.02
N THR A 54 15.32 -17.71 -22.43
CA THR A 54 14.65 -17.04 -21.32
C THR A 54 15.72 -16.84 -20.26
N PRO A 55 15.96 -15.59 -19.81
CA PRO A 55 16.90 -15.36 -18.73
C PRO A 55 16.52 -16.27 -17.56
N SER A 56 17.51 -16.97 -17.01
CA SER A 56 17.36 -17.79 -15.81
C SER A 56 16.52 -17.01 -14.79
N SER A 57 15.48 -17.64 -14.26
CA SER A 57 14.59 -17.03 -13.26
C SER A 57 15.37 -16.48 -12.05
N GLY A 58 16.53 -17.06 -11.74
CA GLY A 58 17.48 -16.56 -10.75
C GLY A 58 17.89 -15.12 -11.03
N HIS A 59 18.42 -14.86 -12.23
CA HIS A 59 18.97 -13.54 -12.60
C HIS A 59 17.94 -12.41 -12.48
N VAL A 60 16.67 -12.69 -12.79
CA VAL A 60 15.58 -11.71 -12.61
C VAL A 60 15.33 -11.44 -11.13
N SER A 61 15.27 -12.48 -10.30
CA SER A 61 15.04 -12.35 -8.86
C SER A 61 16.17 -11.60 -8.15
N GLU A 62 17.42 -11.82 -8.57
CA GLU A 62 18.59 -11.09 -8.05
C GLU A 62 18.55 -9.61 -8.42
N SER A 63 18.20 -9.27 -9.67
CA SER A 63 18.05 -7.88 -10.12
C SER A 63 16.97 -7.12 -9.33
N LEU A 64 15.84 -7.78 -9.05
CA LEU A 64 14.76 -7.20 -8.24
C LEU A 64 15.19 -6.95 -6.79
N ALA A 65 15.92 -7.89 -6.18
CA ALA A 65 16.49 -7.68 -4.85
C ALA A 65 17.51 -6.55 -4.86
N GLN A 66 18.40 -6.49 -5.86
CA GLN A 66 19.38 -5.42 -5.99
C GLN A 66 18.70 -4.04 -6.10
N HIS A 67 17.59 -3.93 -6.83
CA HIS A 67 16.79 -2.71 -6.90
C HIS A 67 16.28 -2.29 -5.51
N LEU A 68 15.69 -3.21 -4.76
CA LEU A 68 15.17 -2.92 -3.42
C LEU A 68 16.29 -2.57 -2.44
N ASN A 69 17.42 -3.29 -2.46
CA ASN A 69 18.58 -3.03 -1.60
C ASN A 69 19.16 -1.63 -1.86
N LYS A 70 19.24 -1.24 -3.15
CA LYS A 70 19.66 0.12 -3.54
C LYS A 70 18.66 1.19 -3.11
N THR A 71 17.36 0.87 -3.16
CA THR A 71 16.29 1.82 -2.81
C THR A 71 16.18 2.01 -1.29
N PHE A 72 16.43 0.97 -0.51
CA PHE A 72 16.22 0.94 0.94
C PHE A 72 17.47 0.53 1.72
N PRO A 73 18.61 1.23 1.58
CA PRO A 73 19.79 0.92 2.37
C PRO A 73 19.51 1.10 3.89
N PRO A 74 20.07 0.26 4.77
CA PRO A 74 21.00 -0.85 4.50
C PRO A 74 20.31 -2.22 4.39
N LEU A 75 19.04 -2.28 3.99
CA LEU A 75 18.29 -3.53 3.98
C LEU A 75 18.76 -4.47 2.86
N GLU A 76 18.82 -5.76 3.18
CA GLU A 76 19.14 -6.84 2.24
C GLU A 76 17.92 -7.75 2.05
N PHE A 77 17.23 -7.58 0.92
CA PHE A 77 16.05 -8.36 0.56
C PHE A 77 16.47 -9.71 -0.05
N PRO A 78 15.93 -10.83 0.44
CA PRO A 78 16.08 -12.11 -0.24
C PRO A 78 15.51 -12.05 -1.68
N PRO A 79 16.20 -12.57 -2.72
CA PRO A 79 15.74 -12.55 -4.11
C PRO A 79 14.31 -13.08 -4.31
N ALA A 80 13.98 -14.20 -3.65
CA ALA A 80 12.64 -14.79 -3.71
C ALA A 80 11.57 -13.87 -3.09
N LEU A 81 11.90 -13.13 -2.03
CA LEU A 81 10.98 -12.16 -1.44
C LEU A 81 10.79 -10.99 -2.40
N ALA A 82 11.87 -10.38 -2.89
CA ALA A 82 11.83 -9.26 -3.83
C ALA A 82 10.98 -9.57 -5.08
N GLN A 83 11.16 -10.77 -5.65
CA GLN A 83 10.32 -11.24 -6.76
C GLN A 83 8.84 -11.24 -6.40
N ARG A 84 8.46 -11.76 -5.23
CA ARG A 84 7.06 -11.79 -4.79
C ARG A 84 6.50 -10.39 -4.53
N LEU A 85 7.28 -9.50 -3.93
CA LEU A 85 6.85 -8.13 -3.64
C LEU A 85 6.57 -7.34 -4.91
N LEU A 86 7.39 -7.55 -5.95
CA LEU A 86 7.35 -6.80 -7.21
C LEU A 86 6.57 -7.50 -8.34
N THR A 87 5.90 -8.62 -8.05
CA THR A 87 5.07 -9.35 -9.03
C THR A 87 3.58 -9.19 -8.72
N HIS A 88 2.85 -8.60 -9.67
CA HIS A 88 1.41 -8.44 -9.61
C HIS A 88 0.71 -9.74 -10.03
N LEU A 89 -0.52 -9.97 -9.53
CA LEU A 89 -1.30 -11.15 -9.87
C LEU A 89 -1.54 -11.31 -11.38
N SER A 90 -1.60 -10.20 -12.12
CA SER A 90 -1.82 -10.22 -13.58
C SER A 90 -0.61 -10.69 -14.40
N HIS A 91 0.57 -10.81 -13.80
CA HIS A 91 1.76 -11.27 -14.51
C HIS A 91 1.82 -12.80 -14.58
N ARG A 92 2.35 -13.38 -15.67
CA ARG A 92 2.42 -14.85 -15.86
C ARG A 92 3.17 -15.59 -14.74
N ASP A 93 4.20 -14.95 -14.17
CA ASP A 93 5.00 -15.52 -13.08
C ASP A 93 4.29 -15.48 -11.72
N SER A 94 3.08 -14.91 -11.61
CA SER A 94 2.31 -14.82 -10.36
C SER A 94 2.03 -16.18 -9.72
N LEU A 95 2.02 -17.25 -10.53
CA LEU A 95 1.91 -18.64 -10.08
C LEU A 95 3.03 -19.06 -9.13
N THR A 96 4.23 -18.48 -9.29
CA THR A 96 5.38 -18.72 -8.39
C THR A 96 5.35 -17.86 -7.13
N GLY A 97 4.36 -16.95 -7.04
CA GLY A 97 4.16 -16.02 -5.94
C GLY A 97 3.92 -14.61 -6.46
N HIS A 98 2.96 -13.94 -5.83
CA HIS A 98 2.58 -12.56 -6.12
C HIS A 98 2.42 -11.77 -4.83
N ASN A 99 2.21 -10.47 -4.99
CA ASN A 99 2.31 -9.51 -3.90
C ASN A 99 1.07 -9.40 -3.00
N SER A 100 -0.04 -10.09 -3.28
CA SER A 100 -1.35 -9.83 -2.63
C SER A 100 -1.34 -10.01 -1.10
N ARG A 101 -0.60 -11.00 -0.58
CA ARG A 101 -0.45 -11.18 0.88
C ARG A 101 0.31 -9.99 1.50
N PHE A 102 1.38 -9.55 0.84
CA PHE A 102 2.22 -8.49 1.34
C PHE A 102 1.57 -7.12 1.19
N SER A 103 0.82 -6.87 0.11
CA SER A 103 0.07 -5.62 -0.05
C SER A 103 -1.05 -5.53 0.98
N PHE A 104 -1.76 -6.62 1.26
CA PHE A 104 -2.72 -6.66 2.36
C PHE A 104 -2.09 -6.30 3.69
N LEU A 105 -0.95 -6.93 4.02
CA LEU A 105 -0.22 -6.65 5.26
C LEU A 105 0.22 -5.18 5.32
N GLY A 106 0.88 -4.69 4.27
CA GLY A 106 1.40 -3.33 4.23
C GLY A 106 0.33 -2.26 4.24
N ARG A 107 -0.85 -2.48 3.64
CA ARG A 107 -1.99 -1.57 3.76
C ARG A 107 -2.38 -1.36 5.21
N ARG A 108 -2.50 -2.45 5.98
CA ARG A 108 -2.82 -2.38 7.43
C ARG A 108 -1.69 -1.75 8.23
N THR A 109 -0.44 -2.00 7.86
CA THR A 109 0.72 -1.37 8.47
C THR A 109 0.73 0.14 8.26
N LEU A 110 0.51 0.60 7.02
CA LEU A 110 0.45 2.02 6.68
C LEU A 110 -0.70 2.71 7.41
N GLU A 111 -1.89 2.10 7.42
CA GLU A 111 -3.05 2.61 8.13
C GLU A 111 -2.77 2.76 9.63
N ALA A 112 -2.22 1.72 10.26
CA ALA A 112 -1.86 1.77 11.68
C ALA A 112 -0.83 2.87 11.99
N TYR A 113 0.22 3.01 11.19
CA TYR A 113 1.25 4.04 11.41
C TYR A 113 0.76 5.45 11.14
N MET A 114 -0.11 5.64 10.15
CA MET A 114 -0.76 6.93 9.93
C MET A 114 -1.67 7.31 11.09
N MET A 115 -2.47 6.37 11.60
CA MET A 115 -3.34 6.62 12.76
C MET A 115 -2.52 6.96 14.01
N LEU A 116 -1.45 6.23 14.29
CA LEU A 116 -0.54 6.52 15.41
C LEU A 116 0.13 7.89 15.27
N PHE A 117 0.54 8.25 14.05
CA PHE A 117 1.08 9.57 13.76
C PHE A 117 0.05 10.67 14.06
N LEU A 118 -1.16 10.57 13.48
CA LEU A 118 -2.23 11.56 13.67
C LEU A 118 -2.66 11.70 15.13
N GLN A 119 -2.80 10.59 15.86
CA GLN A 119 -3.15 10.60 17.28
C GLN A 119 -2.08 11.26 18.16
N GLY A 120 -0.82 11.24 17.72
CA GLY A 120 0.29 11.90 18.41
C GLY A 120 0.32 13.42 18.23
N LEU A 121 -0.52 14.00 17.37
CA LEU A 121 -0.49 15.43 17.05
C LEU A 121 -1.64 16.19 17.70
N PRO A 122 -1.36 17.23 18.50
CA PRO A 122 -2.39 18.14 19.02
C PRO A 122 -3.19 18.81 17.89
N ALA A 123 -2.52 19.21 16.79
CA ALA A 123 -3.14 19.86 15.64
C ALA A 123 -4.14 18.97 14.89
N ALA A 124 -4.06 17.65 15.07
CA ALA A 124 -4.98 16.71 14.46
C ALA A 124 -6.22 16.42 15.33
N ALA A 125 -6.32 16.95 16.56
CA ALA A 125 -7.36 16.56 17.52
C ALA A 125 -8.81 16.77 17.02
N GLU A 126 -9.03 17.79 16.18
CA GLU A 126 -10.36 18.11 15.64
C GLU A 126 -10.68 17.40 14.31
N HIS A 127 -9.73 16.65 13.76
CA HIS A 127 -9.87 16.03 12.44
C HIS A 127 -10.36 14.59 12.55
N ASP A 128 -11.15 14.15 11.57
CA ASP A 128 -11.47 12.74 11.38
C ASP A 128 -10.24 11.99 10.86
N HIS A 129 -9.49 11.37 11.79
CA HIS A 129 -8.25 10.66 11.49
C HIS A 129 -8.48 9.51 10.51
N SER A 130 -9.57 8.76 10.67
CA SER A 130 -9.91 7.63 9.79
C SER A 130 -10.14 8.11 8.36
N ARG A 131 -10.86 9.23 8.20
CA ARG A 131 -11.09 9.84 6.88
C ARG A 131 -9.82 10.40 6.25
N ILE A 132 -8.94 11.01 7.05
CA ILE A 132 -7.61 11.45 6.58
C ILE A 132 -6.80 10.24 6.13
N ALA A 133 -6.66 9.20 6.95
CA ALA A 133 -5.87 8.02 6.64
C ALA A 133 -6.37 7.32 5.37
N ALA A 134 -7.68 7.10 5.24
CA ALA A 134 -8.27 6.46 4.06
C ALA A 134 -8.05 7.26 2.76
N ARG A 135 -8.06 8.59 2.84
CA ARG A 135 -7.82 9.48 1.70
C ARG A 135 -6.34 9.51 1.33
N VAL A 136 -5.48 9.78 2.30
CA VAL A 136 -4.03 9.99 2.11
C VAL A 136 -3.33 8.69 1.68
N LEU A 137 -3.75 7.54 2.23
CA LEU A 137 -3.21 6.23 1.89
C LEU A 137 -3.98 5.54 0.75
N ASN A 138 -4.73 6.30 -0.05
CA ASN A 138 -5.40 5.74 -1.22
C ASN A 138 -4.36 5.08 -2.14
N THR A 139 -4.63 3.84 -2.56
CA THR A 139 -3.68 3.06 -3.35
C THR A 139 -3.28 3.78 -4.65
N HIS A 140 -4.16 4.54 -5.30
CA HIS A 140 -3.77 5.34 -6.47
C HIS A 140 -2.80 6.46 -6.09
N GLY A 141 -3.06 7.19 -5.00
CA GLY A 141 -2.15 8.22 -4.49
C GLY A 141 -0.78 7.67 -4.12
N LEU A 142 -0.71 6.48 -3.51
CA LEU A 142 0.56 5.80 -3.25
C LEU A 142 1.31 5.48 -4.56
N GLY A 143 0.60 5.01 -5.57
CA GLY A 143 1.20 4.67 -6.86
C GLY A 143 1.63 5.86 -7.71
N GLU A 144 0.94 6.98 -7.55
CA GLU A 144 1.24 8.23 -8.26
C GLU A 144 2.35 9.02 -7.57
N HIS A 145 2.38 9.03 -6.24
CA HIS A 145 3.24 9.93 -5.49
C HIS A 145 4.39 9.26 -4.75
N VAL A 146 4.24 8.01 -4.30
CA VAL A 146 5.32 7.29 -3.58
C VAL A 146 6.12 6.41 -4.54
N ALA A 147 5.43 5.64 -5.39
CA ALA A 147 6.08 4.66 -6.26
C ALA A 147 7.13 5.24 -7.24
N PRO A 148 6.98 6.45 -7.81
CA PRO A 148 8.01 7.03 -8.68
C PRO A 148 9.33 7.30 -7.96
N HIS A 149 9.29 7.72 -6.69
CA HIS A 149 10.50 7.94 -5.89
C HIS A 149 11.27 6.65 -5.60
N TRP A 150 10.59 5.52 -5.62
CA TRP A 150 11.18 4.19 -5.48
C TRP A 150 11.44 3.52 -6.84
N ARG A 151 11.14 4.21 -7.94
CA ARG A 151 11.27 3.72 -9.32
C ARG A 151 10.62 2.36 -9.53
N LEU A 152 9.49 2.09 -8.87
CA LEU A 152 8.84 0.78 -8.93
C LEU A 152 8.26 0.49 -10.32
N GLN A 153 7.87 1.53 -11.05
CA GLN A 153 7.29 1.39 -12.39
C GLN A 153 8.28 0.78 -13.39
N ASP A 154 9.59 0.93 -13.15
CA ASP A 154 10.66 0.42 -14.01
C ASP A 154 10.88 -1.10 -13.84
N VAL A 155 10.56 -1.64 -12.66
CA VAL A 155 10.92 -3.00 -12.26
C VAL A 155 9.71 -3.90 -11.95
N MET A 156 8.54 -3.31 -11.75
CA MET A 156 7.35 -4.08 -11.38
C MET A 156 6.90 -4.99 -12.53
N ARG A 157 6.53 -6.21 -12.16
CA ARG A 157 6.12 -7.25 -13.10
C ARG A 157 4.61 -7.32 -13.13
N TRP A 158 4.02 -6.80 -14.18
CA TRP A 158 2.58 -6.75 -14.38
C TRP A 158 2.25 -6.77 -15.88
N VAL A 159 0.97 -6.89 -16.19
CA VAL A 159 0.44 -6.87 -17.56
C VAL A 159 -0.63 -5.79 -17.61
N PRO A 160 -0.50 -4.77 -18.49
CA PRO A 160 -1.53 -3.77 -18.64
C PRO A 160 -2.80 -4.37 -19.27
N PRO A 161 -3.99 -3.81 -18.98
CA PRO A 161 -5.20 -4.15 -19.73
C PRO A 161 -4.97 -3.97 -21.24
N ARG A 162 -5.61 -4.81 -22.06
CA ARG A 162 -5.47 -4.74 -23.53
C ARG A 162 -6.04 -3.41 -24.04
N ALA A 163 -5.36 -2.79 -25.00
CA ALA A 163 -5.81 -1.55 -25.63
C ALA A 163 -7.21 -1.78 -26.27
N GLY A 164 -8.22 -1.07 -25.76
CA GLY A 164 -9.63 -1.23 -26.15
C GLY A 164 -10.61 -1.40 -24.99
N GLU A 165 -10.15 -1.92 -23.84
CA GLU A 165 -11.00 -2.11 -22.65
C GLU A 165 -10.95 -0.94 -21.67
N ALA A 166 -9.94 -0.08 -21.81
CA ALA A 166 -9.77 1.11 -21.01
C ALA A 166 -9.30 2.21 -21.97
N GLY A 167 -9.94 3.38 -21.94
CA GLY A 167 -9.51 4.54 -22.75
C GLY A 167 -8.05 4.92 -22.49
N LEU A 168 -7.52 5.93 -23.18
CA LEU A 168 -6.14 6.41 -22.98
C LEU A 168 -5.79 6.64 -21.49
N ASP A 169 -6.79 7.05 -20.69
CA ASP A 169 -6.69 7.26 -19.25
C ASP A 169 -6.67 5.96 -18.43
N GLY A 170 -7.24 4.87 -18.95
CA GLY A 170 -7.39 3.62 -18.23
C GLY A 170 -6.08 2.84 -18.05
N ARG A 171 -5.12 3.00 -18.97
CA ARG A 171 -3.77 2.44 -18.82
C ARG A 171 -2.98 3.17 -17.73
N ALA A 172 -3.10 4.49 -17.65
CA ALA A 172 -2.50 5.31 -16.59
C ALA A 172 -3.17 5.03 -15.23
N ALA A 173 -4.50 4.92 -15.19
CA ALA A 173 -5.24 4.57 -13.98
C ALA A 173 -4.88 3.17 -13.46
N GLY A 174 -4.72 2.20 -14.36
CA GLY A 174 -4.25 0.85 -14.01
C GLY A 174 -2.81 0.84 -13.50
N LEU A 175 -1.92 1.64 -14.10
CA LEU A 175 -0.52 1.77 -13.70
C LEU A 175 -0.40 2.25 -12.25
N HIS A 176 -1.03 3.37 -11.88
CA HIS A 176 -0.94 3.90 -10.52
C HIS A 176 -1.54 2.93 -9.50
N LYS A 177 -2.65 2.27 -9.82
CA LYS A 177 -3.22 1.25 -8.92
C LYS A 177 -2.24 0.11 -8.64
N VAL A 178 -1.62 -0.43 -9.69
CA VAL A 178 -0.65 -1.53 -9.55
C VAL A 178 0.60 -1.05 -8.80
N ALA A 179 1.13 0.12 -9.16
CA ALA A 179 2.29 0.70 -8.50
C ALA A 179 2.03 0.97 -7.00
N GLY A 180 0.86 1.46 -6.63
CA GLY A 180 0.48 1.63 -5.22
C GLY A 180 0.35 0.32 -4.48
N THR A 181 -0.17 -0.72 -5.14
CA THR A 181 -0.17 -2.08 -4.59
C THR A 181 1.25 -2.60 -4.34
N MET A 182 2.22 -2.22 -5.19
CA MET A 182 3.64 -2.53 -4.96
C MET A 182 4.20 -1.76 -3.76
N VAL A 183 3.84 -0.49 -3.58
CA VAL A 183 4.22 0.30 -2.39
C VAL A 183 3.74 -0.39 -1.12
N GLU A 184 2.45 -0.76 -1.07
CA GLU A 184 1.87 -1.53 0.04
C GLU A 184 2.64 -2.85 0.24
N ALA A 185 2.93 -3.59 -0.84
CA ALA A 185 3.65 -4.84 -0.76
C ALA A 185 5.06 -4.69 -0.21
N VAL A 186 5.81 -3.68 -0.63
CA VAL A 186 7.15 -3.39 -0.11
C VAL A 186 7.09 -3.10 1.39
N VAL A 187 6.16 -2.28 1.85
CA VAL A 187 6.00 -1.99 3.28
C VAL A 187 5.64 -3.25 4.07
N GLY A 188 4.72 -4.08 3.56
CA GLY A 188 4.37 -5.35 4.18
C GLY A 188 5.51 -6.37 4.16
N GLY A 189 6.31 -6.40 3.11
CA GLY A 189 7.52 -7.19 3.00
C GLY A 189 8.58 -6.77 4.00
N VAL A 190 8.76 -5.46 4.20
CA VAL A 190 9.68 -4.92 5.21
C VAL A 190 9.22 -5.26 6.62
N LEU A 191 7.92 -5.11 6.92
CA LEU A 191 7.35 -5.54 8.19
C LEU A 191 7.61 -7.04 8.42
N HIS A 192 7.39 -7.87 7.40
CA HIS A 192 7.55 -9.31 7.50
C HIS A 192 9.01 -9.74 7.71
N GLN A 193 9.95 -9.16 6.94
CA GLN A 193 11.36 -9.59 6.92
C GLN A 193 12.21 -8.91 7.99
N PHE A 194 11.96 -7.63 8.27
CA PHE A 194 12.82 -6.79 9.10
C PHE A 194 12.09 -6.26 10.37
N GLY A 195 10.79 -6.54 10.53
CA GLY A 195 10.03 -6.23 11.72
C GLY A 195 9.46 -4.81 11.79
N GLY A 196 8.62 -4.58 12.80
CA GLY A 196 7.81 -3.35 12.91
C GLY A 196 8.62 -2.07 13.11
N ARG A 197 9.76 -2.14 13.81
CA ARG A 197 10.60 -0.95 14.04
C ARG A 197 11.16 -0.38 12.74
N ILE A 198 11.61 -1.25 11.84
CA ILE A 198 12.16 -0.85 10.54
C ILE A 198 11.03 -0.38 9.62
N ALA A 199 9.89 -1.08 9.61
CA ALA A 199 8.72 -0.64 8.85
C ALA A 199 8.18 0.73 9.30
N HIS A 200 8.19 1.01 10.60
CA HIS A 200 7.76 2.31 11.14
C HIS A 200 8.72 3.43 10.72
N ARG A 201 10.04 3.19 10.76
CA ARG A 201 11.02 4.14 10.22
C ARG A 201 10.84 4.34 8.72
N LEU A 202 10.62 3.26 7.95
CA LEU A 202 10.35 3.34 6.52
C LEU A 202 9.15 4.25 6.23
N PHE A 203 8.06 4.12 7.00
CA PHE A 203 6.89 4.99 6.87
C PHE A 203 7.25 6.47 7.02
N HIS A 204 7.87 6.85 8.14
CA HIS A 204 8.21 8.26 8.41
C HIS A 204 9.26 8.83 7.45
N LEU A 205 10.22 8.01 7.00
CA LEU A 205 11.34 8.49 6.19
C LEU A 205 11.07 8.44 4.69
N ARG A 206 10.34 7.44 4.20
CA ARG A 206 10.25 7.10 2.77
C ARG A 206 8.84 7.08 2.22
N VAL A 207 7.81 7.17 3.05
CA VAL A 207 6.40 7.22 2.62
C VAL A 207 5.80 8.58 2.93
N LEU A 208 5.74 8.95 4.22
CA LEU A 208 5.07 10.15 4.71
C LEU A 208 5.50 11.47 4.02
N PRO A 209 6.80 11.71 3.72
CA PRO A 209 7.21 12.95 3.05
C PRO A 209 6.63 13.11 1.65
N HIS A 210 6.28 12.01 0.98
CA HIS A 210 5.70 12.02 -0.36
C HIS A 210 4.18 12.14 -0.35
N LEU A 211 3.56 12.31 0.81
CA LEU A 211 2.10 12.43 0.99
C LEU A 211 1.65 13.85 1.35
N LEU A 212 2.57 14.82 1.43
CA LEU A 212 2.28 16.18 1.89
C LEU A 212 1.41 16.96 0.89
N HIS A 213 1.81 17.05 -0.37
CA HIS A 213 1.08 17.76 -1.44
C HIS A 213 0.48 19.12 -1.01
N PRO A 214 1.30 20.16 -0.82
CA PRO A 214 0.84 21.50 -0.44
C PRO A 214 -0.31 22.03 -1.31
N GLY A 215 -1.36 22.52 -0.69
CA GLY A 215 -2.54 23.06 -1.37
C GLY A 215 -3.43 22.01 -2.06
N SER A 216 -3.13 20.71 -1.93
CA SER A 216 -3.91 19.63 -2.53
C SER A 216 -4.83 18.97 -1.51
N PRO A 217 -6.12 18.73 -1.85
CA PRO A 217 -7.02 18.01 -0.96
C PRO A 217 -6.73 16.51 -0.88
N ILE A 218 -5.89 15.97 -1.78
CA ILE A 218 -5.58 14.53 -1.87
C ILE A 218 -4.56 14.13 -0.78
N GLY A 219 -3.64 15.04 -0.44
CA GLY A 219 -2.57 14.81 0.52
C GLY A 219 -2.97 14.97 1.98
N LEU A 220 -1.95 14.91 2.82
CA LEU A 220 -2.02 15.27 4.24
C LEU A 220 -2.44 16.75 4.34
N PRO A 221 -3.34 17.14 5.26
CA PRO A 221 -3.68 18.54 5.46
C PRO A 221 -2.43 19.41 5.72
N ASP A 222 -2.34 20.57 5.06
CA ASP A 222 -1.20 21.50 5.15
C ASP A 222 -0.81 21.86 6.59
N VAL A 223 -1.81 21.98 7.47
CA VAL A 223 -1.61 22.25 8.91
C VAL A 223 -0.77 21.18 9.62
N LEU A 224 -0.72 19.95 9.09
CA LEU A 224 0.04 18.82 9.65
C LEU A 224 1.40 18.61 8.97
N HIS A 225 1.75 19.39 7.94
CA HIS A 225 2.99 19.17 7.18
C HIS A 225 4.23 19.41 8.02
N SER A 226 4.22 20.47 8.82
CA SER A 226 5.36 20.79 9.69
C SER A 226 5.63 19.65 10.69
N ASP A 227 4.59 19.00 11.20
CA ASP A 227 4.71 17.88 12.13
C ASP A 227 5.17 16.61 11.43
N ALA A 228 4.70 16.35 10.21
CA ALA A 228 5.16 15.23 9.40
C ALA A 228 6.65 15.36 9.06
N LEU A 229 7.13 16.55 8.73
CA LEU A 229 8.54 16.82 8.48
C LEU A 229 9.39 16.68 9.75
N LYS A 230 8.93 17.23 10.89
CA LYS A 230 9.60 17.03 12.19
C LYS A 230 9.70 15.55 12.57
N ALA A 231 8.64 14.77 12.32
CA ALA A 231 8.64 13.33 12.56
C ALA A 231 9.69 12.63 11.68
N ALA A 232 9.78 12.98 10.39
CA ALA A 232 10.81 12.45 9.51
C ALA A 232 12.23 12.86 9.98
N GLU A 233 12.44 14.12 10.35
CA GLU A 233 13.72 14.64 10.88
C GLU A 233 14.14 13.90 12.15
N HIS A 234 13.21 13.63 13.07
CA HIS A 234 13.47 12.85 14.28
C HIS A 234 14.08 11.47 13.99
N TYR A 235 13.69 10.84 12.87
CA TYR A 235 14.24 9.57 12.42
C TYR A 235 15.49 9.70 11.52
N GLY A 236 16.00 10.90 11.27
CA GLY A 236 17.19 11.16 10.44
C GLY A 236 16.88 11.71 9.04
N GLY A 237 15.65 12.19 8.81
CA GLY A 237 15.22 12.79 7.55
C GLY A 237 15.03 11.80 6.41
N SER A 238 14.60 12.27 5.24
CA SER A 238 14.24 11.42 4.08
C SER A 238 15.37 10.50 3.56
N LYS A 239 16.62 10.78 3.95
CA LYS A 239 17.80 9.96 3.64
C LYS A 239 18.34 9.18 4.84
N GLY A 240 17.69 9.28 6.01
CA GLY A 240 18.08 8.59 7.23
C GLY A 240 18.14 7.07 7.05
N SER A 241 19.03 6.45 7.82
CA SER A 241 19.20 4.99 7.84
C SER A 241 17.93 4.32 8.36
N LEU A 242 17.51 3.22 7.72
CA LEU A 242 16.38 2.43 8.19
C LEU A 242 16.71 1.59 9.45
N VAL A 243 18.00 1.32 9.67
CA VAL A 243 18.52 0.65 10.87
C VAL A 243 19.14 1.71 11.78
N ARG A 244 18.81 1.68 13.07
CA ARG A 244 19.47 2.56 14.06
C ARG A 244 20.81 1.90 14.40
N ASN A 245 21.91 2.61 14.17
CA ASN A 245 23.20 2.20 14.71
C ASN A 245 23.07 2.30 16.23
N SER A 246 23.04 1.14 16.90
CA SER A 246 23.08 1.03 18.36
C SER A 246 24.46 1.43 18.87
#